data_AF-A0A0M2LWW5-F1
#
_entry.id   AF-A0A0M2LWW5-F1
#
_cell.length_a   1.000
_cell.length_b   1.000
_cell.length_c   1.000
_cell.angle_alpha   90.00
_cell.angle_beta   90.00
_cell.angle_gamma   90.00
#
_symmetry.space_group_name_H-M   'P 1'
#
loop_
_entity.id
_entity.type
_entity.pdbx_description
1 polymer ?
#
loop_
_entity_poly.entity_id
_entity_poly.type
_entity_poly.pdbx_seq_one_letter_code
_entity_poly.pdbx_strand_id
1 'polypeptide(L)'
;MGMAKTNDEIMDEVTARLAATCDLDPTVSLLDGTGEFQDTVLESTYLIEAYQAGKDLTLAKLAYVADDMKSLPLKERVERASRAIIFSDNWQQERAA
;
A
#
# COMPACT_ATOMS: atom_id res chain seq x y z
N MET A 1 27.36 -1.23 6.60
CA MET A 1 26.48 -0.49 5.68
C MET A 1 25.48 -1.51 5.14
N GLY A 2 24.22 -1.45 5.57
CA GLY A 2 23.19 -2.34 5.03
C GLY A 2 22.96 -2.01 3.55
N MET A 3 22.91 -3.02 2.68
CA MET A 3 22.53 -2.81 1.28
C MET A 3 21.13 -2.20 1.24
N ALA A 4 20.93 -1.19 0.38
CA ALA A 4 19.59 -0.66 0.12
C ALA A 4 18.74 -1.78 -0.49
N LYS A 5 17.49 -1.92 -0.03
CA LYS A 5 16.54 -2.88 -0.60
C LYS A 5 16.19 -2.46 -2.03
N THR A 6 16.03 -3.43 -2.90
CA THR A 6 15.48 -3.24 -4.25
C THR A 6 13.99 -2.88 -4.18
N ASN A 7 13.47 -2.30 -5.26
CA ASN A 7 12.04 -2.01 -5.36
C ASN A 7 11.19 -3.27 -5.18
N ASP A 8 11.63 -4.40 -5.74
CA ASP A 8 10.94 -5.70 -5.61
C ASP A 8 10.89 -6.19 -4.15
N GLU A 9 12.00 -6.10 -3.42
CA GLU A 9 12.04 -6.45 -1.99
C GLU A 9 11.13 -5.53 -1.16
N ILE A 10 11.07 -4.24 -1.51
CA ILE A 10 10.14 -3.31 -0.85
C ILE A 10 8.70 -3.65 -1.21
N MET A 11 8.41 -4.05 -2.45
CA MET A 11 7.09 -4.49 -2.86
C MET A 11 6.65 -5.77 -2.16
N ASP A 12 7.55 -6.74 -1.96
CA ASP A 12 7.25 -7.94 -1.18
C ASP A 12 6.81 -7.57 0.25
N GLU A 13 7.50 -6.64 0.90
CA GLU A 13 7.13 -6.16 2.23
C GLU A 13 5.82 -5.38 2.25
N VAL A 14 5.62 -4.49 1.27
CA VAL A 14 4.41 -3.67 1.16
C VAL A 14 3.17 -4.54 0.93
N THR A 15 3.26 -5.50 0.02
CA THR A 15 2.15 -6.40 -0.32
C THR A 15 1.86 -7.37 0.82
N ALA A 16 2.88 -7.95 1.47
CA ALA A 16 2.70 -8.78 2.66
C ALA A 16 2.02 -8.02 3.81
N ARG A 17 2.44 -6.78 4.07
CA ARG A 17 1.82 -5.91 5.09
C ARG A 17 0.38 -5.57 4.72
N LEU A 18 0.11 -5.26 3.45
CA LEU A 18 -1.24 -4.94 2.98
C LEU A 18 -2.19 -6.16 3.10
N ALA A 19 -1.74 -7.36 2.72
CA ALA A 19 -2.50 -8.59 2.87
C ALA A 19 -2.83 -8.87 4.34
N ALA A 20 -1.83 -8.81 5.23
CA ALA A 20 -2.03 -8.96 6.66
C ALA A 20 -3.00 -7.92 7.25
N THR A 21 -3.02 -6.70 6.68
CA THR A 21 -3.95 -5.64 7.08
C THR A 21 -5.38 -5.92 6.60
N CYS A 22 -5.55 -6.50 5.40
CA CYS A 22 -6.86 -6.82 4.84
C CYS A 22 -7.52 -8.05 5.49
N ASP A 23 -6.72 -8.98 6.02
CA ASP A 23 -7.23 -10.17 6.75
C ASP A 23 -7.89 -9.83 8.10
N LEU A 24 -7.68 -8.61 8.62
CA LEU A 24 -8.15 -8.17 9.95
C LEU A 24 -9.58 -7.57 9.96
N ASP A 25 -10.45 -8.00 9.04
CA ASP A 25 -11.82 -7.50 8.78
C ASP A 25 -11.88 -6.16 7.99
N PRO A 26 -11.99 -6.23 6.65
CA PRO A 26 -11.88 -5.07 5.76
C PRO A 26 -13.13 -4.19 5.72
N THR A 27 -14.26 -4.65 6.27
CA THR A 27 -15.54 -3.91 6.16
C THR A 27 -15.65 -2.75 7.15
N VAL A 28 -14.87 -2.77 8.22
CA VAL A 28 -14.92 -1.76 9.29
C VAL A 28 -13.82 -0.71 9.11
N SER A 29 -12.58 -1.09 8.79
CA SER A 29 -11.43 -0.21 9.05
C SER A 29 -11.14 0.93 8.05
N LEU A 30 -11.58 0.84 6.78
CA LEU A 30 -11.31 1.89 5.78
C LEU A 30 -12.36 3.01 5.81
N LEU A 31 -13.59 2.66 6.22
CA LEU A 31 -14.74 3.56 6.32
C LEU A 31 -14.86 4.24 7.68
N ASP A 32 -14.40 3.58 8.76
CA ASP A 32 -14.61 4.05 10.15
C ASP A 32 -13.58 5.12 10.61
N GLY A 33 -12.67 5.53 9.72
CA GLY A 33 -11.87 6.76 9.85
C GLY A 33 -10.94 6.89 11.07
N THR A 34 -10.75 5.84 11.87
CA THR A 34 -10.16 5.92 13.22
C THR A 34 -8.87 5.12 13.43
N GLY A 35 -8.30 4.46 12.41
CA GLY A 35 -7.29 3.41 12.66
C GLY A 35 -5.94 3.55 11.97
N GLU A 36 -4.89 3.05 12.65
CA GLU A 36 -3.57 2.68 12.09
C GLU A 36 -3.69 1.79 10.83
N PHE A 37 -4.81 1.08 10.69
CA PHE A 37 -5.20 0.32 9.49
C PHE A 37 -5.32 1.22 8.25
N GLN A 38 -6.01 2.35 8.36
CA GLN A 38 -6.20 3.27 7.24
C GLN A 38 -4.86 3.83 6.78
N ASP A 39 -3.97 4.17 7.73
CA ASP A 39 -2.63 4.67 7.43
C ASP A 39 -1.79 3.62 6.70
N THR A 40 -1.86 2.37 7.15
CA THR A 40 -1.15 1.25 6.52
C THR A 40 -1.65 0.97 5.11
N VAL A 41 -2.97 0.99 4.89
CA VAL A 41 -3.56 0.78 3.55
C VAL A 41 -3.22 1.94 2.63
N LEU A 42 -3.31 3.19 3.10
CA LEU A 42 -2.97 4.36 2.29
C LEU A 42 -1.48 4.38 1.94
N GLU A 43 -0.58 4.14 2.90
CA GLU A 43 0.86 4.09 2.63
C GLU A 43 1.17 3.00 1.58
N SER A 44 0.61 1.80 1.77
CA SER A 44 0.82 0.69 0.83
C SER A 44 0.25 1.01 -0.56
N THR A 45 -0.92 1.65 -0.63
CA THR A 45 -1.54 2.11 -1.88
C THR A 45 -0.61 3.09 -2.62
N TYR A 46 -0.09 4.10 -1.92
CA TYR A 46 0.82 5.07 -2.51
C TYR A 46 2.10 4.42 -3.05
N LEU A 47 2.69 3.50 -2.30
CA LEU A 47 3.91 2.81 -2.71
C LEU A 47 3.68 1.88 -3.91
N ILE A 48 2.55 1.17 -3.95
CA ILE A 48 2.18 0.34 -5.10
C ILE A 48 2.01 1.20 -6.37
N GLU A 49 1.34 2.34 -6.26
CA GLU A 49 1.20 3.26 -7.40
C GLU A 49 2.55 3.85 -7.84
N ALA A 50 3.43 4.17 -6.89
CA ALA A 50 4.78 4.62 -7.19
C ALA A 50 5.58 3.53 -7.94
N TYR A 51 5.44 2.26 -7.53
CA TYR A 51 6.07 1.12 -8.19
C TYR A 51 5.56 0.96 -9.63
N GLN A 52 4.24 0.98 -9.82
CA GLN A 52 3.61 0.89 -11.13
C GLN A 52 4.01 2.05 -12.07
N ALA A 53 4.32 3.21 -11.50
CA ALA A 53 4.86 4.36 -12.24
C ALA A 53 6.38 4.29 -12.49
N GLY A 54 7.05 3.20 -12.08
CA GLY A 54 8.49 3.02 -12.24
C GLY A 54 9.36 3.89 -11.34
N LYS A 55 8.82 4.37 -10.21
CA LYS A 55 9.56 5.21 -9.26
C LYS A 55 10.37 4.38 -8.28
N ASP A 56 11.44 4.97 -7.74
CA ASP A 56 12.19 4.40 -6.62
C ASP A 56 11.32 4.40 -5.35
N LEU A 57 11.12 3.24 -4.75
CA LEU A 57 10.24 3.08 -3.59
C LEU A 57 10.85 3.56 -2.29
N THR A 58 12.18 3.59 -2.18
CA THR A 58 12.84 4.19 -1.02
C THR A 58 12.58 5.69 -1.02
N LEU A 59 12.75 6.36 -2.17
CA LEU A 59 12.47 7.79 -2.30
C LEU A 59 10.98 8.09 -2.18
N ALA A 60 10.11 7.26 -2.77
CA ALA A 60 8.66 7.42 -2.64
C ALA A 60 8.23 7.32 -1.17
N LYS A 61 8.74 6.34 -0.42
CA LYS A 61 8.43 6.18 1.01
C LYS A 61 8.88 7.39 1.84
N LEU A 62 10.05 7.96 1.54
CA LEU A 62 10.52 9.17 2.20
C LEU A 62 9.69 10.41 1.86
N ALA A 63 9.07 10.44 0.67
CA ALA A 63 8.20 11.52 0.22
C ALA A 63 6.73 11.34 0.65
N TYR A 64 6.36 10.20 1.24
CA TYR A 64 4.99 9.91 1.64
C TYR A 64 4.55 10.81 2.81
N VAL A 65 3.43 11.50 2.62
CA VAL A 65 2.77 12.30 3.64
C VAL A 65 1.35 11.76 3.82
N ALA A 66 1.04 11.22 5.00
CA ALA A 66 -0.25 10.58 5.25
C ALA A 66 -1.44 11.52 5.04
N ASP A 67 -1.28 12.80 5.41
CA ASP A 67 -2.33 13.81 5.28
C ASP A 67 -2.69 14.11 3.82
N ASP A 68 -1.75 14.02 2.88
CA ASP A 68 -2.02 14.22 1.45
C ASP A 68 -3.03 13.19 0.95
N MET A 69 -2.83 11.92 1.33
CA MET A 69 -3.72 10.83 0.96
C MET A 69 -5.06 10.92 1.69
N LYS A 70 -5.07 11.29 2.98
CA LYS A 70 -6.30 11.47 3.78
C LYS A 70 -7.18 12.62 3.28
N SER A 71 -6.57 13.65 2.70
CA SER A 71 -7.28 14.81 2.15
C SER A 71 -8.14 14.47 0.93
N LEU A 72 -7.86 13.33 0.27
CA LEU A 72 -8.61 12.89 -0.90
C LEU A 72 -10.05 12.49 -0.55
N PRO A 73 -11.02 12.72 -1.47
CA PRO A 73 -12.38 12.24 -1.30
C PRO A 73 -12.42 10.75 -0.97
N LEU A 74 -13.30 10.35 -0.03
CA LEU A 74 -13.40 8.94 0.41
C LEU A 74 -13.55 7.97 -0.77
N LYS A 75 -14.38 8.33 -1.75
CA LYS A 75 -14.57 7.52 -2.96
C LYS A 75 -13.26 7.28 -3.71
N GLU A 76 -12.45 8.33 -3.87
CA GLU A 76 -11.15 8.22 -4.55
C GLU A 76 -10.18 7.34 -3.75
N ARG A 77 -10.13 7.51 -2.43
CA ARG A 77 -9.31 6.68 -1.55
C ARG A 77 -9.68 5.20 -1.64
N VAL A 78 -10.97 4.89 -1.61
CA VAL A 78 -11.47 3.52 -1.75
C VAL A 78 -11.10 2.94 -3.11
N GLU A 79 -11.33 3.67 -4.21
CA GLU A 79 -11.00 3.19 -5.57
C GLU A 79 -9.50 2.90 -5.74
N ARG A 80 -8.64 3.77 -5.21
CA ARG A 80 -7.18 3.59 -5.24
C ARG A 80 -6.75 2.39 -4.38
N ALA A 81 -7.27 2.29 -3.15
CA ALA A 81 -6.99 1.17 -2.27
C ALA A 81 -7.45 -0.17 -2.86
N SER A 82 -8.64 -0.24 -3.45
CA SER A 82 -9.13 -1.46 -4.11
C SER A 82 -8.22 -1.92 -5.25
N ARG A 83 -7.72 -0.98 -6.08
CA ARG A 83 -6.76 -1.31 -7.14
C ARG A 83 -5.43 -1.82 -6.58
N ALA A 84 -4.93 -1.19 -5.52
CA ALA A 84 -3.71 -1.61 -4.85
C ALA A 84 -3.84 -3.01 -4.21
N ILE A 85 -4.99 -3.32 -3.61
CA ILE A 85 -5.27 -4.65 -3.04
C ILE A 85 -5.26 -5.72 -4.14
N ILE A 86 -5.94 -5.49 -5.27
CA ILE A 86 -5.94 -6.43 -6.40
C ILE A 86 -4.52 -6.63 -6.94
N PHE A 87 -3.74 -5.56 -7.07
CA PHE A 87 -2.35 -5.68 -7.50
C PHE A 87 -1.52 -6.50 -6.51
N SER A 88 -1.69 -6.25 -5.21
CA SER A 88 -1.00 -6.98 -4.14
C SER A 88 -1.30 -8.47 -4.17
N ASP A 89 -2.55 -8.86 -4.39
CA ASP A 89 -2.95 -10.26 -4.51
C ASP A 89 -2.29 -10.93 -5.72
N ASN A 90 -2.34 -10.30 -6.89
CA ASN A 90 -1.68 -10.82 -8.10
C ASN A 90 -0.16 -10.96 -7.90
N TRP A 91 0.48 -9.96 -7.30
CA TRP A 91 1.92 -9.98 -7.01
C TRP A 91 2.32 -11.17 -6.14
N GLN A 92 1.55 -11.43 -5.08
CA GLN A 92 1.81 -12.56 -4.18
C GLN A 92 1.58 -13.91 -4.86
N GLN A 93 0.55 -14.02 -5.71
CA GLN A 93 0.28 -15.24 -6.47
C GLN A 93 1.42 -15.54 -7.47
N GLU A 94 1.93 -14.53 -8.17
CA GLU A 94 3.05 -14.69 -9.12
C GLU A 94 4.34 -15.15 -8.45
N ARG A 95 4.61 -14.76 -7.20
CA ARG A 95 5.81 -15.19 -6.45
C ARG A 95 5.65 -16.52 -5.71
N ALA A 96 4.41 -16.98 -5.51
CA ALA A 96 4.13 -18.29 -4.93
C ALA A 96 4.16 -19.43 -5.96
N ALA A 97 4.08 -19.10 -7.26
CA ALA A 97 4.12 -20.03 -8.39
C ALA A 97 5.55 -20.39 -8.82
#